data_AF-A0A016TZS4-F1
#
_entry.id   AF-A0A016TZS4-F1
#
_cell.length_a   1.000
_cell.length_b   1.000
_cell.length_c   1.000
_cell.angle_alpha   90.00
_cell.angle_beta   90.00
_cell.angle_gamma   90.00
#
_symmetry.space_group_name_H-M   'P 1'
#
loop_
_entity.id
_entity.type
_entity.pdbx_description
1 polymer ?
#
loop_
_entity_poly.entity_id
_entity_poly.type
_entity_poly.pdbx_seq_one_letter_code
_entity_poly.pdbx_strand_id
1 'polypeptide(L)' 'MDPSEPDQLFNKLMIWMKSLHFTSLSLDPNCLRNGRAFAEVLRGIDEEFFNEAWIEKVAHYDSDSNWRVKANNLRKA' A
#
# COMPACT_ATOMS: atom_id res chain seq x y z
N MET A 1 -9.45 -16.50 -20.86
CA MET A 1 -8.04 -16.18 -21.15
C MET A 1 -7.28 -16.35 -19.84
N ASP A 2 -6.11 -16.97 -19.88
CA ASP A 2 -5.25 -16.99 -18.71
C ASP A 2 -4.76 -15.57 -18.37
N PRO A 3 -4.67 -15.22 -17.07
CA PRO A 3 -4.16 -13.92 -16.65
C PRO A 3 -2.71 -13.74 -17.14
N SER A 4 -2.38 -12.50 -17.52
CA SER A 4 -1.02 -12.18 -17.96
C SER A 4 -0.01 -12.39 -16.81
N GLU A 5 1.26 -12.57 -17.14
CA GLU A 5 2.32 -12.73 -16.13
C GLU A 5 2.32 -11.57 -15.09
N PRO A 6 2.17 -10.29 -15.48
CA PRO A 6 1.99 -9.19 -14.52
C PRO A 6 0.80 -9.36 -13.57
N ASP A 7 -0.35 -9.82 -14.08
CA ASP A 7 -1.54 -10.03 -13.26
C ASP A 7 -1.32 -11.15 -12.23
N GLN A 8 -0.62 -12.21 -12.64
CA GLN A 8 -0.27 -13.32 -11.73
C GLN A 8 0.70 -12.87 -10.63
N LEU A 9 1.71 -12.06 -10.98
CA LEU A 9 2.63 -11.50 -10.00
C LEU A 9 1.91 -10.59 -9.02
N PHE A 10 1.06 -9.69 -9.52
CA PHE A 10 0.25 -8.81 -8.70
C PHE A 10 -0.61 -9.61 -7.71
N ASN A 11 -1.32 -10.64 -8.18
CA ASN A 11 -2.16 -11.48 -7.33
C ASN A 11 -1.35 -12.20 -6.23
N LYS A 12 -0.17 -12.74 -6.56
CA LYS A 12 0.71 -13.37 -5.58
C LYS A 12 1.15 -12.37 -4.51
N LEU A 13 1.53 -11.15 -4.91
CA LEU A 13 1.92 -10.09 -3.98
C LEU A 13 0.76 -9.69 -3.07
N MET A 14 -0.46 -9.60 -3.59
CA MET A 14 -1.64 -9.27 -2.80
C MET A 14 -1.97 -10.36 -1.77
N ILE A 15 -1.82 -11.63 -2.14
CA ILE A 15 -1.97 -12.74 -1.20
C ILE A 15 -0.92 -12.65 -0.09
N TRP A 16 0.33 -12.38 -0.45
CA TRP A 16 1.42 -12.20 0.51
C TRP A 16 1.14 -11.04 1.47
N MET A 17 0.80 -9.86 0.97
CA MET A 17 0.48 -8.69 1.81
C MET A 17 -0.70 -8.97 2.76
N LYS A 18 -1.76 -9.65 2.28
CA LYS A 18 -2.90 -10.03 3.16
C LYS A 18 -2.47 -10.96 4.29
N SER A 19 -1.54 -11.88 4.03
CA SER A 19 -1.07 -12.86 5.03
C SER A 19 -0.25 -12.24 6.17
N LEU A 20 0.26 -11.02 6.00
CA LEU A 20 1.01 -10.31 7.03
C LEU A 20 0.11 -9.69 8.12
N HIS A 21 -1.16 -9.46 7.83
CA HIS A 21 -2.12 -8.83 8.74
C HIS A 21 -1.70 -7.43 9.26
N PHE A 22 -0.84 -6.72 8.54
CA PHE A 22 -0.32 -5.40 8.93
C PHE A 22 -1.15 -4.19 8.46
N THR A 23 -2.17 -4.40 7.64
CA THR A 23 -3.10 -3.35 7.23
C THR A 23 -4.54 -3.89 7.19
N SER A 24 -5.49 -3.04 7.57
CA SER A 24 -6.93 -3.29 7.43
C SER A 24 -7.51 -2.68 6.15
N LEU A 25 -6.68 -1.96 5.37
CA LEU A 25 -7.11 -1.30 4.13
C LEU A 25 -7.33 -2.30 3.00
N SER A 26 -8.22 -1.95 2.08
CA SER A 26 -8.43 -2.77 0.88
C SER A 26 -7.15 -2.80 0.03
N LEU A 27 -6.78 -4.01 -0.40
CA LEU A 27 -5.72 -4.24 -1.38
C LEU A 27 -6.25 -4.30 -2.82
N ASP A 28 -7.46 -3.78 -3.08
CA ASP A 28 -7.94 -3.58 -4.44
C ASP A 28 -7.00 -2.62 -5.20
N PRO A 29 -6.73 -2.84 -6.49
CA PRO A 29 -5.80 -2.02 -7.26
C PRO A 29 -6.06 -0.51 -7.18
N ASN A 30 -7.34 -0.10 -7.10
CA ASN A 30 -7.72 1.30 -6.99
C ASN A 30 -7.39 1.91 -5.62
N CYS A 31 -7.47 1.12 -4.55
CA CYS A 31 -7.14 1.54 -3.19
C CYS A 31 -5.62 1.63 -2.99
N LEU A 32 -4.86 0.67 -3.55
CA LEU A 32 -3.40 0.66 -3.47
C LEU A 32 -2.72 1.89 -4.10
N ARG A 33 -3.38 2.53 -5.08
CA ARG A 33 -2.86 3.73 -5.76
C ARG A 33 -2.66 4.93 -4.85
N ASN A 34 -3.23 4.94 -3.64
CA ASN A 34 -2.99 6.01 -2.67
C ASN A 34 -1.71 5.80 -1.82
N GLY A 35 -1.04 4.65 -1.95
CA GLY A 35 0.22 4.32 -1.27
C GLY A 35 0.11 4.00 0.23
N ARG A 36 -1.07 4.19 0.85
CA ARG A 36 -1.21 4.06 2.30
C ARG A 36 -1.12 2.62 2.78
N ALA A 37 -1.74 1.68 2.07
CA ALA A 37 -1.68 0.25 2.42
C ALA A 37 -0.24 -0.30 2.37
N PHE A 38 0.57 0.13 1.40
CA PHE A 38 1.99 -0.23 1.34
C PHE A 38 2.75 0.32 2.54
N ALA A 39 2.49 1.58 2.92
CA ALA A 39 3.17 2.18 4.05
C ALA A 39 2.86 1.49 5.38
N GLU A 40 1.62 1.04 5.59
CA GLU A 40 1.24 0.26 6.77
C GLU A 40 1.92 -1.11 6.80
N VAL A 41 2.01 -1.78 5.65
CA VAL A 41 2.75 -3.06 5.55
C VAL A 41 4.24 -2.87 5.82
N LEU A 42 4.88 -1.84 5.26
CA LEU A 42 6.30 -1.53 5.51
C LEU A 42 6.57 -1.26 6.99
N ARG A 43 5.70 -0.49 7.64
CA ARG A 43 5.77 -0.28 9.09
C ARG A 43 5.65 -1.58 9.87
N GLY A 44 4.70 -2.45 9.53
CA GLY A 44 4.57 -3.74 10.22
C GLY A 44 5.79 -4.66 10.04
N ILE A 45 6.55 -4.50 8.95
CA ILE A 45 7.79 -5.25 8.70
C ILE A 45 8.95 -4.72 9.57
N ASP A 46 9.09 -3.41 9.71
CA ASP A 46 10.16 -2.77 10.47
C ASP A 46 9.69 -1.44 11.09
N GLU A 47 9.22 -1.50 12.33
CA GLU A 47 8.69 -0.34 13.05
C GLU A 47 9.78 0.63 13.53
N GLU A 48 11.04 0.20 13.62
CA GLU A 48 12.15 1.06 14.04
C GLU A 48 12.49 2.05 12.93
N PHE A 49 12.59 1.54 11.70
CA PHE A 49 12.85 2.35 10.52
C PHE A 49 11.59 3.14 10.07
N PHE A 50 10.47 2.45 9.89
CA PHE A 50 9.20 3.02 9.43
C PHE A 50 8.29 3.42 10.60
N ASN A 51 8.82 4.25 11.49
CA ASN A 51 8.18 4.61 12.75
C ASN A 51 6.93 5.52 12.62
N GLU A 52 6.34 5.86 13.76
CA GLU A 52 5.13 6.68 13.87
C GLU A 52 5.27 8.04 13.17
N ALA A 53 6.40 8.74 13.38
CA ALA A 53 6.65 10.04 12.74
C ALA A 53 6.82 9.94 11.21
N TRP A 54 7.16 8.76 10.68
CA TRP A 54 7.20 8.52 9.23
C TRP A 54 5.79 8.26 8.68
N ILE A 55 5.00 7.37 9.30
CA ILE A 55 3.68 7.00 8.78
C ILE A 55 2.67 8.16 8.87
N GLU A 56 2.80 9.06 9.84
CA GLU A 56 2.01 10.31 9.93
C GLU A 56 2.17 11.20 8.68
N LYS A 57 3.31 11.11 7.99
CA LYS A 57 3.57 11.86 6.75
C LYS A 57 2.94 11.22 5.53
N VAL A 58 2.47 9.98 5.63
CA VAL A 58 1.75 9.26 4.57
C VAL A 58 0.27 9.47 4.83
N ALA A 59 -0.40 10.25 4.00
CA ALA A 59 -1.74 10.66 4.35
C ALA A 59 -2.77 9.53 4.21
N HIS A 60 -3.74 9.48 5.14
CA HIS A 60 -4.84 8.52 5.14
C HIS A 60 -6.03 9.14 4.41
N TYR A 61 -6.23 8.82 3.14
CA TYR A 61 -7.36 9.35 2.37
C TYR A 61 -8.01 8.32 1.44
N ASP A 62 -9.28 8.57 1.12
CA ASP A 62 -10.08 7.79 0.18
C ASP A 62 -9.58 7.90 -1.27
N SER A 63 -10.07 6.98 -2.10
CA SER A 63 -9.75 6.86 -3.54
C SER A 63 -10.02 8.11 -4.37
N ASP A 64 -10.77 9.10 -3.87
CA ASP A 64 -11.13 10.33 -4.58
C ASP A 64 -10.16 11.50 -4.33
N SER A 65 -9.07 11.25 -3.61
CA SER A 65 -8.08 12.26 -3.28
C SER A 65 -7.28 12.77 -4.49
N ASN A 66 -6.82 14.02 -4.40
CA ASN A 66 -5.99 14.67 -5.41
C ASN A 66 -4.80 13.78 -5.83
N TRP A 67 -4.62 13.59 -7.14
CA TRP A 67 -3.57 12.72 -7.70
C TRP A 67 -2.16 13.10 -7.23
N ARG A 68 -1.91 14.39 -6.95
CA ARG A 68 -0.60 14.87 -6.44
C ARG A 68 -0.28 14.30 -5.07
N VAL A 69 -1.30 14.13 -4.22
CA VAL A 69 -1.17 13.57 -2.88
C VAL A 69 -0.89 12.06 -2.96
N LYS A 70 -1.64 11.35 -3.81
CA LYS A 70 -1.41 9.91 -4.08
C LYS A 70 0.02 9.65 -4.55
N ALA A 71 0.51 10.43 -5.51
CA ALA A 71 1.88 10.34 -6.00
C ALA A 71 2.94 10.65 -4.92
N ASN A 72 2.64 11.59 -4.01
CA ASN A 72 3.53 11.91 -2.90
C ASN A 72 3.62 10.77 -1.88
N ASN A 73 2.49 10.12 -1.56
CA ASN A 73 2.47 8.95 -0.69
C ASN A 73 3.26 7.78 -1.30
N LEU A 74 3.02 7.48 -2.59
CA LEU A 74 3.74 6.42 -3.31
C LEU A 74 5.24 6.63 -3.43
N ARG A 75 5.74 7.86 -3.27
CA ARG A 75 7.19 8.12 -3.22
C ARG A 75 7.80 7.80 -1.85
N LYS A 76 6.98 7.82 -0.80
CA LYS A 76 7.41 7.62 0.58
C LYS A 76 7.34 6.15 1.00
N ALA A 77 6.34 5.42 0.48
CA ALA A 77 6.23 3.97 0.54
C ALA A 77 7.20 3.33 -0.47
#